data_AF-A0A8K0HLU8-F1
#
_entry.id   AF-A0A8K0HLU8-F1
#
_cell.length_a   1.000
_cell.length_b   1.000
_cell.length_c   1.000
_cell.angle_alpha   90.00
_cell.angle_beta   90.00
_cell.angle_gamma   90.00
#
_symmetry.space_group_name_H-M   'P 1'
#
loop_
_entity.id
_entity.type
_entity.pdbx_description
1 polymer ?
#
loop_
_entity_poly.entity_id
_entity_poly.type
_entity_poly.pdbx_seq_one_letter_code
_entity_poly.pdbx_strand_id
1 'polypeptide(L)'
;MRGLSIPLSHGTNFTLGEGDSGPKFYNWLFECHGFWHNVALIVASFMFVVYLALQAKQSYLKLSHGRSYIMISYYACLWLVSLLNLAWCCFQAWECTPGKEQAWNVLSLFTASGMLFLEVSLLAFLLQGNHASGLQALTQTFVVSGLIVGLDILLKAIYLFGFGVPLFIDTNDHSHQMKWYLWVVHRLVLTAVYGFILYMYNSKWRERLPARPAFYKYTVIMFSLNALALFACGLTGNGAGFGFWLYSATIVCYHAFYLPLIHTTFLADFFQEEDLRLDNAYYSEMKDAGFFDADWD
;
A
#
# COMPACT_ATOMS: atom_id res chain seq x y z
N MET A 1 -13.09 35.91 62.67
CA MET A 1 -14.36 35.57 61.98
C MET A 1 -14.58 36.58 60.87
N ARG A 2 -14.65 36.11 59.62
CA ARG A 2 -14.88 36.94 58.42
C ARG A 2 -16.35 37.36 58.38
N GLY A 3 -16.60 38.61 58.04
CA GLY A 3 -17.90 39.10 57.64
C GLY A 3 -17.71 40.40 56.88
N LEU A 4 -17.82 40.36 55.55
CA LEU A 4 -18.14 41.54 54.75
C LEU A 4 -18.87 41.13 53.47
N SER A 5 -19.80 42.01 53.14
CA SER A 5 -21.01 41.93 52.32
C SER A 5 -20.82 41.80 50.81
N ILE A 6 -21.84 41.21 50.18
CA ILE A 6 -22.14 41.20 48.73
C ILE A 6 -22.65 42.59 48.28
N PRO A 7 -22.52 42.93 46.98
CA PRO A 7 -23.74 43.26 46.24
C PRO A 7 -23.85 42.55 44.88
N LEU A 8 -25.07 42.09 44.55
CA LEU A 8 -25.54 41.80 43.20
C LEU A 8 -25.87 43.13 42.50
N SER A 9 -25.65 43.24 41.18
CA SER A 9 -26.76 43.28 40.19
C SER A 9 -26.31 43.68 38.77
N HIS A 10 -26.86 42.92 37.81
CA HIS A 10 -27.30 43.27 36.45
C HIS A 10 -26.34 43.67 35.32
N GLY A 11 -26.39 42.86 34.26
CA GLY A 11 -25.92 43.17 32.90
C GLY A 11 -26.22 42.02 31.94
N THR A 12 -27.51 41.73 31.72
CA THR A 12 -28.01 40.76 30.73
C THR A 12 -28.08 41.40 29.34
N ASN A 13 -27.99 40.54 28.30
CA ASN A 13 -28.45 40.70 26.90
C ASN A 13 -27.43 41.30 25.91
N PHE A 14 -27.25 40.83 24.67
CA PHE A 14 -27.71 39.68 23.87
C PHE A 14 -26.99 39.79 22.50
N THR A 15 -27.07 38.74 21.67
CA THR A 15 -26.75 38.67 20.20
C THR A 15 -25.27 38.57 19.83
N LEU A 16 -24.79 37.72 18.91
CA LEU A 16 -25.37 36.77 17.94
C LEU A 16 -24.65 35.42 18.12
N GLY A 17 -25.26 34.25 17.97
CA GLY A 17 -26.13 33.92 16.85
C GLY A 17 -25.33 33.65 15.57
N GLU A 18 -24.09 33.15 15.64
CA GLU A 18 -23.39 32.65 14.46
C GLU A 18 -23.61 31.13 14.38
N GLY A 19 -24.55 30.75 13.53
CA GLY A 19 -24.84 29.37 13.23
C GLY A 19 -23.65 28.74 12.50
N ASP A 20 -23.05 27.72 13.10
CA ASP A 20 -22.23 26.76 12.35
C ASP A 20 -23.07 25.52 12.05
N SER A 21 -24.07 25.74 11.19
CA SER A 21 -24.70 24.68 10.41
C SER A 21 -23.81 24.35 9.21
N GLY A 22 -22.60 23.88 9.49
CA GLY A 22 -21.68 23.23 8.57
C GLY A 22 -21.61 21.73 8.91
N PRO A 23 -21.62 20.81 7.92
CA PRO A 23 -21.53 19.38 8.19
C PRO A 23 -20.28 19.05 9.02
N LYS A 24 -20.49 18.47 10.21
CA LYS A 24 -19.45 17.86 11.08
C LYS A 24 -18.54 16.83 10.37
N PHE A 25 -18.80 16.52 9.10
CA PHE A 25 -18.03 15.63 8.27
C PHE A 25 -16.66 16.19 7.84
N TYR A 26 -16.46 17.52 7.81
CA TYR A 26 -15.23 18.11 7.27
C TYR A 26 -14.16 18.46 8.31
N ASN A 27 -14.53 18.70 9.58
CA ASN A 27 -13.56 19.10 10.62
C ASN A 27 -12.44 18.08 10.82
N TRP A 28 -12.77 16.79 10.64
CA TRP A 28 -11.78 15.73 10.71
C TRP A 28 -10.62 15.93 9.71
N LEU A 29 -10.89 16.43 8.49
CA LEU A 29 -9.83 16.62 7.48
C LEU A 29 -8.72 17.56 7.98
N PHE A 30 -9.03 18.47 8.90
CA PHE A 30 -8.10 19.49 9.36
C PHE A 30 -7.40 19.14 10.69
N GLU A 31 -8.03 18.34 11.57
CA GLU A 31 -7.62 18.25 12.99
C GLU A 31 -6.60 17.14 13.33
N CYS A 32 -6.54 16.03 12.57
CA CYS A 32 -5.76 14.85 12.98
C CYS A 32 -4.31 14.84 12.46
N HIS A 33 -4.12 14.85 11.13
CA HIS A 33 -2.81 14.79 10.46
C HIS A 33 -2.54 16.00 9.53
N GLY A 34 -3.50 16.93 9.46
CA GLY A 34 -3.48 18.10 8.58
C GLY A 34 -4.16 17.89 7.22
N PHE A 35 -4.78 18.95 6.71
CA PHE A 35 -5.60 18.92 5.49
C PHE A 35 -4.85 18.38 4.27
N TRP A 36 -3.65 18.91 4.00
CA TRP A 36 -2.86 18.55 2.83
C TRP A 36 -2.45 17.07 2.82
N HIS A 37 -2.14 16.51 3.99
CA HIS A 37 -1.81 15.09 4.15
C HIS A 37 -2.99 14.21 3.76
N ASN A 38 -4.16 14.48 4.35
CA ASN A 38 -5.37 13.68 4.15
C ASN A 38 -5.88 13.79 2.71
N VAL A 39 -5.90 15.00 2.14
CA VAL A 39 -6.34 15.22 0.76
C VAL A 39 -5.41 14.53 -0.23
N ALA A 40 -4.09 14.64 -0.07
CA ALA A 40 -3.15 13.99 -0.97
C ALA A 40 -3.35 12.47 -1.02
N LEU A 41 -3.53 11.83 0.14
CA LEU A 41 -3.76 10.39 0.25
C LEU A 41 -5.10 9.95 -0.35
N ILE A 42 -6.19 10.64 -0.01
CA ILE A 42 -7.54 10.31 -0.51
C ILE A 42 -7.58 10.49 -2.03
N VAL A 43 -7.07 11.61 -2.55
CA VAL A 43 -7.07 11.88 -3.99
C VAL A 43 -6.22 10.85 -4.74
N ALA A 44 -5.01 10.56 -4.26
CA ALA A 44 -4.14 9.58 -4.91
C ALA A 44 -4.78 8.17 -4.93
N SER A 45 -5.31 7.71 -3.80
CA SER A 45 -5.94 6.39 -3.70
C SER A 45 -7.24 6.33 -4.52
N PHE A 46 -8.05 7.38 -4.51
CA PHE A 46 -9.29 7.45 -5.28
C PHE A 46 -9.02 7.43 -6.78
N MET A 47 -8.07 8.25 -7.25
CA MET A 47 -7.65 8.27 -8.65
C MET A 47 -7.20 6.90 -9.13
N PHE A 48 -6.44 6.17 -8.30
CA PHE A 48 -6.01 4.82 -8.65
C PHE A 48 -7.17 3.81 -8.72
N VAL A 49 -8.12 3.86 -7.78
CA VAL A 49 -9.31 2.99 -7.83
C VAL A 49 -10.18 3.30 -9.05
N VAL A 50 -10.36 4.57 -9.39
CA VAL A 50 -11.08 4.98 -10.62
C VAL A 50 -10.35 4.47 -11.86
N TYR A 51 -9.03 4.61 -11.91
CA TYR A 51 -8.22 4.07 -13.00
C TYR A 51 -8.40 2.57 -13.16
N LEU A 52 -8.35 1.80 -12.07
CA LEU A 52 -8.62 0.36 -12.09
C LEU A 52 -10.04 0.07 -12.58
N ALA A 53 -11.05 0.84 -12.14
CA ALA A 53 -12.44 0.68 -12.54
C ALA A 53 -12.65 0.89 -14.04
N LEU A 54 -12.01 1.91 -14.61
CA LEU A 54 -12.06 2.20 -16.03
C LEU A 54 -11.44 1.08 -16.87
N GLN A 55 -10.34 0.49 -16.40
CA GLN A 55 -9.68 -0.63 -17.10
C GLN A 55 -10.31 -1.99 -16.81
N ALA A 56 -11.16 -2.12 -15.78
CA ALA A 56 -11.70 -3.39 -15.32
C ALA A 56 -12.37 -4.21 -16.42
N LYS A 57 -13.16 -3.55 -17.30
CA LYS A 57 -13.84 -4.25 -18.40
C LYS A 57 -12.85 -4.86 -19.39
N GLN A 58 -11.82 -4.11 -19.77
CA GLN A 58 -10.80 -4.58 -20.71
C GLN A 58 -9.93 -5.66 -20.06
N SER A 59 -9.48 -5.42 -18.83
CA SER A 59 -8.68 -6.38 -18.06
C SER A 59 -9.42 -7.69 -17.83
N TYR A 60 -10.72 -7.66 -17.50
CA TYR A 60 -11.50 -8.88 -17.24
C TYR A 60 -11.69 -9.73 -18.50
N LEU A 61 -11.95 -9.10 -19.66
CA LEU A 61 -12.06 -9.82 -20.93
C LEU A 61 -10.72 -10.51 -21.29
N LYS A 62 -9.59 -9.81 -21.11
CA LYS A 62 -8.24 -10.36 -21.32
C LYS A 62 -7.94 -11.52 -20.38
N LEU A 63 -8.19 -11.33 -19.08
CA LEU A 63 -8.01 -12.35 -18.04
C LEU A 63 -8.87 -13.59 -18.27
N SER A 64 -10.11 -13.41 -18.75
CA SER A 64 -11.02 -14.54 -19.03
C SER A 64 -10.57 -15.36 -20.23
N HIS A 65 -9.96 -14.75 -21.25
CA HIS A 65 -9.38 -15.46 -22.40
C HIS A 65 -8.01 -16.08 -22.08
N GLY A 66 -7.20 -15.42 -21.25
CA GLY A 66 -5.84 -15.83 -20.89
C GLY A 66 -5.75 -17.09 -20.01
N ARG A 67 -6.87 -17.56 -19.44
CA ARG A 67 -6.99 -18.81 -18.64
C ARG A 67 -6.00 -18.92 -17.45
N SER A 68 -5.37 -17.83 -17.05
CA SER A 68 -4.40 -17.77 -15.95
C SER A 68 -5.11 -17.44 -14.63
N TYR A 69 -5.60 -18.46 -13.93
CA TYR A 69 -6.28 -18.33 -12.62
C TYR A 69 -5.48 -17.51 -11.60
N ILE A 70 -4.16 -17.51 -11.70
CA ILE A 70 -3.30 -16.86 -10.73
C ILE A 70 -3.18 -15.36 -11.00
N MET A 71 -3.14 -14.93 -12.27
CA MET A 71 -3.18 -13.51 -12.59
C MET A 71 -4.55 -12.91 -12.20
N ILE A 72 -5.62 -13.69 -12.35
CA ILE A 72 -6.96 -13.31 -11.85
C ILE A 72 -6.91 -13.11 -10.33
N SER A 73 -6.30 -14.04 -9.58
CA SER A 73 -6.12 -13.93 -8.13
C SER A 73 -5.32 -12.69 -7.75
N TYR A 74 -4.20 -12.43 -8.43
CA TYR A 74 -3.35 -11.26 -8.17
C TYR A 74 -4.09 -9.95 -8.46
N TYR A 75 -4.82 -9.86 -9.57
CA TYR A 75 -5.65 -8.70 -9.89
C TYR A 75 -6.79 -8.49 -8.89
N ALA A 76 -7.44 -9.57 -8.44
CA ALA A 76 -8.47 -9.51 -7.41
C ALA A 76 -7.89 -9.04 -6.06
N CYS A 77 -6.70 -9.52 -5.68
CA CYS A 77 -5.98 -9.02 -4.51
C CYS A 77 -5.62 -7.55 -4.65
N LEU A 78 -5.11 -7.12 -5.81
CA LEU A 78 -4.82 -5.72 -6.07
C LEU A 78 -6.08 -4.84 -5.90
N TRP A 79 -7.21 -5.26 -6.45
CA TRP A 79 -8.50 -4.58 -6.27
C TRP A 79 -8.92 -4.50 -4.81
N LEU A 80 -8.90 -5.63 -4.10
CA LEU A 80 -9.25 -5.70 -2.69
C LEU A 80 -8.37 -4.76 -1.86
N VAL A 81 -7.04 -4.83 -2.03
CA VAL A 81 -6.09 -3.99 -1.29
C VAL A 81 -6.24 -2.51 -1.66
N SER A 82 -6.58 -2.18 -2.90
CA SER A 82 -6.85 -0.80 -3.32
C SER A 82 -8.09 -0.22 -2.65
N LEU A 83 -9.15 -1.02 -2.53
CA LEU A 83 -10.36 -0.61 -1.81
C LEU A 83 -10.10 -0.46 -0.31
N LEU A 84 -9.31 -1.36 0.28
CA LEU A 84 -8.87 -1.24 1.67
C LEU A 84 -8.01 -0.01 1.90
N ASN A 85 -7.07 0.28 1.00
CA ASN A 85 -6.23 1.47 1.08
C ASN A 85 -7.06 2.75 0.96
N LEU A 86 -8.06 2.78 0.07
CA LEU A 86 -9.01 3.89 -0.03
C LEU A 86 -9.81 4.03 1.27
N ALA A 87 -10.32 2.94 1.83
CA ALA A 87 -11.02 2.96 3.11
C ALA A 87 -10.11 3.47 4.23
N TRP A 88 -8.86 3.00 4.30
CA TRP A 88 -7.85 3.46 5.26
C TRP A 88 -7.62 4.97 5.14
N CYS A 89 -7.47 5.50 3.92
CA CYS A 89 -7.32 6.93 3.67
C CYS A 89 -8.57 7.75 4.08
N CYS A 90 -9.78 7.24 3.76
CA CYS A 90 -11.04 7.91 4.10
C CYS A 90 -11.35 7.89 5.61
N PHE A 91 -10.88 6.88 6.33
CA PHE A 91 -11.18 6.66 7.75
C PHE A 91 -10.03 7.00 8.69
N GLN A 92 -9.04 7.77 8.25
CA GLN A 92 -7.99 8.32 9.13
C GLN A 92 -8.57 9.11 10.33
N ALA A 93 -9.85 9.49 10.28
CA ALA A 93 -10.61 10.06 11.40
C ALA A 93 -10.73 9.20 12.63
N TRP A 94 -10.77 7.91 12.40
CA TRP A 94 -11.03 6.95 13.45
C TRP A 94 -9.81 6.80 14.35
N GLU A 95 -8.62 7.21 13.90
CA GLU A 95 -7.41 7.29 14.74
C GLU A 95 -7.57 8.34 15.85
N CYS A 96 -8.09 9.52 15.51
CA CYS A 96 -8.24 10.64 16.45
C CYS A 96 -9.58 10.67 17.20
N THR A 97 -10.50 9.73 16.90
CA THR A 97 -11.82 9.69 17.54
C THR A 97 -11.85 8.68 18.70
N PRO A 98 -12.06 9.13 19.96
CA PRO A 98 -12.11 8.20 21.10
C PRO A 98 -13.25 7.20 20.93
N GLY A 99 -12.96 5.92 21.17
CA GLY A 99 -13.92 4.81 21.04
C GLY A 99 -14.00 4.14 19.66
N LYS A 100 -13.29 4.65 18.65
CA LYS A 100 -13.17 4.00 17.32
C LYS A 100 -11.81 3.33 17.06
N GLU A 101 -10.93 3.34 18.05
CA GLU A 101 -9.57 2.79 17.96
C GLU A 101 -9.53 1.33 17.51
N GLN A 102 -10.47 0.50 17.97
CA GLN A 102 -10.54 -0.91 17.56
C GLN A 102 -10.81 -1.05 16.06
N ALA A 103 -11.74 -0.28 15.52
CA ALA A 103 -12.06 -0.29 14.09
C ALA A 103 -10.87 0.22 13.26
N TRP A 104 -10.18 1.26 13.73
CA TRP A 104 -8.97 1.78 13.11
C TRP A 104 -7.83 0.76 13.09
N ASN A 105 -7.59 0.07 14.21
CA ASN A 105 -6.56 -0.95 14.33
C ASN A 105 -6.85 -2.15 13.41
N VAL A 106 -8.10 -2.61 13.32
CA VAL A 106 -8.49 -3.70 12.41
C VAL A 106 -8.30 -3.29 10.95
N LEU A 107 -8.77 -2.10 10.57
CA LEU A 107 -8.65 -1.59 9.21
C LEU A 107 -7.17 -1.41 8.81
N SER A 108 -6.37 -0.83 9.70
CA SER A 108 -4.93 -0.64 9.48
C SER A 108 -4.18 -1.96 9.40
N LEU A 109 -4.52 -2.93 10.26
CA LEU A 109 -3.93 -4.28 10.23
C LEU A 109 -4.19 -4.96 8.89
N PHE A 110 -5.45 -4.97 8.46
CA PHE A 110 -5.83 -5.64 7.22
C PHE A 110 -5.22 -4.93 6.00
N THR A 111 -5.24 -3.60 5.95
CA THR A 111 -4.64 -2.82 4.87
C THR A 111 -3.12 -3.01 4.79
N ALA A 112 -2.41 -2.92 5.92
CA ALA A 112 -0.96 -3.14 5.97
C ALA A 112 -0.58 -4.56 5.54
N SER A 113 -1.35 -5.57 5.99
CA SER A 113 -1.13 -6.96 5.63
C SER A 113 -1.39 -7.24 4.15
N GLY A 114 -2.43 -6.63 3.57
CA GLY A 114 -2.74 -6.74 2.15
C GLY A 114 -1.65 -6.16 1.26
N MET A 115 -1.12 -5.00 1.61
CA MET A 115 0.02 -4.41 0.90
C MET A 115 1.28 -5.29 1.05
N LEU A 116 1.62 -5.73 2.26
CA LEU A 116 2.74 -6.65 2.48
C LEU A 116 2.60 -7.95 1.69
N PHE A 117 1.38 -8.48 1.58
CA PHE A 117 1.10 -9.69 0.82
C PHE A 117 1.38 -9.53 -0.67
N LEU A 118 0.95 -8.42 -1.27
CA LEU A 118 1.28 -8.09 -2.66
C LEU A 118 2.80 -7.89 -2.83
N GLU A 119 3.48 -7.33 -1.84
CA GLU A 119 4.93 -7.10 -1.85
C GLU A 119 5.70 -8.41 -1.85
N VAL A 120 5.42 -9.27 -0.87
CA VAL A 120 6.14 -10.52 -0.66
C VAL A 120 5.84 -11.52 -1.77
N SER A 121 4.59 -11.59 -2.26
CA SER A 121 4.24 -12.45 -3.39
C SER A 121 4.98 -12.03 -4.67
N LEU A 122 5.09 -10.73 -4.93
CA LEU A 122 5.86 -10.22 -6.07
C LEU A 122 7.35 -10.51 -5.91
N LEU A 123 7.94 -10.23 -4.74
CA LEU A 123 9.36 -10.51 -4.48
C LEU A 123 9.69 -11.99 -4.61
N ALA A 124 8.83 -12.85 -4.08
CA ALA A 124 8.99 -14.29 -4.18
C ALA A 124 8.93 -14.76 -5.64
N PHE A 125 8.00 -14.21 -6.44
CA PHE A 125 7.94 -14.47 -7.87
C PHE A 125 9.21 -14.01 -8.61
N LEU A 126 9.71 -12.79 -8.32
CA LEU A 126 10.93 -12.25 -8.92
C LEU A 126 12.17 -13.10 -8.62
N LEU A 127 12.28 -13.64 -7.40
CA LEU A 127 13.40 -14.48 -6.97
C LEU A 127 13.39 -15.88 -7.59
N GLN A 128 12.22 -16.39 -7.99
CA GLN A 128 12.09 -17.76 -8.52
C GLN A 128 12.66 -17.90 -9.94
N GLY A 129 12.73 -16.80 -10.69
CA GLY A 129 13.38 -16.76 -12.00
C GLY A 129 12.72 -17.61 -13.08
N ASN A 130 13.38 -17.71 -14.24
CA ASN A 130 12.86 -18.31 -15.48
C ASN A 130 12.79 -19.85 -15.49
N HIS A 131 12.88 -20.53 -14.34
CA HIS A 131 13.12 -21.99 -14.26
C HIS A 131 11.88 -22.84 -13.93
N ALA A 132 10.72 -22.23 -13.73
CA ALA A 132 9.47 -22.93 -13.49
C ALA A 132 8.40 -22.48 -14.47
N SER A 133 7.51 -23.38 -14.88
CA SER A 133 6.29 -23.00 -15.60
C SER A 133 5.61 -21.90 -14.78
N GLY A 134 5.48 -20.70 -15.36
CA GLY A 134 5.21 -19.47 -14.59
C GLY A 134 3.99 -19.57 -13.68
N LEU A 135 2.99 -20.38 -14.05
CA LEU A 135 1.83 -20.69 -13.21
C LEU A 135 2.19 -21.47 -11.94
N GLN A 136 2.91 -22.58 -12.03
CA GLN A 136 3.19 -23.41 -10.86
C GLN A 136 4.10 -22.67 -9.86
N ALA A 137 5.07 -21.90 -10.36
CA ALA A 137 5.91 -21.03 -9.56
C ALA A 137 5.11 -19.93 -8.85
N LEU A 138 4.22 -19.25 -9.58
CA LEU A 138 3.39 -18.18 -9.04
C LEU A 138 2.41 -18.69 -7.97
N THR A 139 1.82 -19.89 -8.12
CA THR A 139 0.98 -20.48 -7.07
C THR A 139 1.78 -20.77 -5.80
N GLN A 140 2.96 -21.38 -5.95
CA GLN A 140 3.78 -21.72 -4.81
C GLN A 140 4.22 -20.47 -4.03
N THR A 141 4.61 -19.41 -4.75
CA THR A 141 5.01 -18.14 -4.14
C THR A 141 3.84 -17.44 -3.45
N PHE A 142 2.64 -17.49 -4.03
CA PHE A 142 1.42 -16.95 -3.42
C PHE A 142 1.03 -17.67 -2.13
N VAL A 143 1.19 -19.00 -2.08
CA VAL A 143 0.94 -19.80 -0.86
C VAL A 143 1.98 -19.48 0.21
N VAL A 144 3.27 -19.44 -0.16
CA VAL A 144 4.36 -19.13 0.78
C VAL A 144 4.23 -17.70 1.32
N SER A 145 3.94 -16.72 0.46
CA SER A 145 3.70 -15.34 0.89
C SER A 145 2.47 -15.24 1.79
N GLY A 146 1.42 -15.99 1.50
CA GLY A 146 0.20 -16.04 2.33
C GLY A 146 0.49 -16.57 3.73
N LEU A 147 1.33 -17.59 3.85
CA LEU A 147 1.75 -18.13 5.15
C LEU A 147 2.62 -17.12 5.93
N ILE A 148 3.59 -16.49 5.27
CA ILE A 148 4.47 -15.47 5.89
C ILE A 148 3.64 -14.30 6.41
N VAL A 149 2.74 -13.76 5.57
CA VAL A 149 1.87 -12.65 5.96
C VAL A 149 0.85 -13.08 7.01
N GLY A 150 0.34 -14.31 6.95
CA GLY A 150 -0.52 -14.86 8.00
C GLY A 150 0.15 -14.86 9.37
N LEU A 151 1.41 -15.27 9.44
CA LEU A 151 2.21 -15.21 10.67
C LEU A 151 2.46 -13.75 11.13
N ASP A 152 2.74 -12.83 10.21
CA ASP A 152 2.90 -11.40 10.51
C ASP A 152 1.61 -10.78 11.06
N ILE A 153 0.44 -11.11 10.47
CA ILE A 153 -0.88 -10.70 10.96
C ILE A 153 -1.11 -11.23 12.37
N LEU A 154 -0.87 -12.52 12.60
CA LEU A 154 -1.06 -13.14 13.91
C LEU A 154 -0.17 -12.49 14.97
N LEU A 155 1.10 -12.24 14.64
CA LEU A 155 2.03 -11.56 15.53
C LEU A 155 1.52 -10.16 15.88
N LYS A 156 1.17 -9.35 14.88
CA LYS A 156 0.64 -7.99 15.08
C LYS A 156 -0.67 -7.99 15.86
N ALA A 157 -1.55 -8.96 15.61
CA ALA A 157 -2.81 -9.11 16.33
C ALA A 157 -2.59 -9.44 17.82
N ILE A 158 -1.63 -10.31 18.15
CA ILE A 158 -1.27 -10.60 19.55
C ILE A 158 -0.72 -9.36 20.24
N TYR A 159 0.15 -8.58 19.59
CA TYR A 159 0.65 -7.33 20.17
C TYR A 159 -0.44 -6.27 20.35
N LEU A 160 -1.35 -6.11 19.38
CA LEU A 160 -2.44 -5.15 19.43
C LEU A 160 -3.51 -5.51 20.46
N PHE A 161 -4.06 -6.73 20.37
CA PHE A 161 -5.22 -7.16 21.16
C PHE A 161 -4.84 -7.88 22.46
N GLY A 162 -3.70 -8.57 22.48
CA GLY A 162 -3.21 -9.27 23.67
C GLY A 162 -2.44 -8.38 24.62
N PHE A 163 -1.45 -7.63 24.10
CA PHE A 163 -0.61 -6.74 24.90
C PHE A 163 -1.11 -5.29 24.96
N GLY A 164 -2.11 -4.92 24.14
CA GLY A 164 -2.68 -3.56 24.15
C GLY A 164 -1.71 -2.49 23.62
N VAL A 165 -0.68 -2.86 22.85
CA VAL A 165 0.31 -1.90 22.33
C VAL A 165 -0.26 -1.22 21.08
N PRO A 166 -0.42 0.11 21.06
CA PRO A 166 -0.96 0.82 19.91
C PRO A 166 0.04 0.85 18.73
N LEU A 167 0.01 -0.18 17.87
CA LEU A 167 0.91 -0.28 16.71
C LEU A 167 0.59 0.69 15.58
N PHE A 168 -0.67 1.14 15.48
CA PHE A 168 -1.18 1.99 14.39
C PHE A 168 -1.68 3.36 14.83
N ILE A 169 -1.57 3.67 16.12
CA ILE A 169 -1.86 5.01 16.64
C ILE A 169 -0.51 5.70 16.82
N ASP A 170 -0.31 6.80 16.10
CA ASP A 170 0.92 7.60 16.17
C ASP A 170 0.73 8.76 17.16
N THR A 171 0.63 8.43 18.45
CA THR A 171 0.75 9.44 19.52
C THR A 171 2.22 9.76 19.78
N ASN A 172 2.53 11.05 19.94
CA ASN A 172 3.88 11.58 20.20
C ASN A 172 4.45 11.20 21.58
N ASP A 173 3.82 10.26 22.29
CA ASP A 173 4.24 9.85 23.62
C ASP A 173 5.40 8.87 23.54
N HIS A 174 6.52 9.25 24.16
CA HIS A 174 7.77 8.48 24.27
C HIS A 174 7.63 7.10 24.94
N SER A 175 6.43 6.71 25.36
CA SER A 175 6.17 5.54 26.21
C SER A 175 6.25 4.18 25.48
N HIS A 176 6.35 4.14 24.15
CA HIS A 176 6.28 2.88 23.39
C HIS A 176 7.52 2.63 22.52
N GLN A 177 8.73 2.70 23.10
CA GLN A 177 9.99 2.34 22.41
C GLN A 177 9.96 0.96 21.73
N MET A 178 9.22 0.00 22.30
CA MET A 178 9.07 -1.35 21.77
C MET A 178 8.34 -1.40 20.40
N LYS A 179 7.43 -0.44 20.14
CA LYS A 179 6.79 -0.26 18.82
C LYS A 179 7.85 0.01 17.77
N TRP A 180 8.66 1.05 17.99
CA TRP A 180 9.70 1.48 17.05
C TRP A 180 10.71 0.36 16.76
N TYR A 181 11.10 -0.42 17.77
CA TYR A 181 11.97 -1.58 17.55
C TYR A 181 11.36 -2.64 16.61
N LEU A 182 10.08 -2.98 16.80
CA LEU A 182 9.38 -3.93 15.93
C LEU A 182 9.32 -3.42 14.48
N TRP A 183 8.99 -2.13 14.30
CA TRP A 183 8.97 -1.48 12.99
C TRP A 183 10.37 -1.41 12.36
N VAL A 184 11.43 -1.14 13.13
CA VAL A 184 12.82 -1.18 12.66
C VAL A 184 13.17 -2.57 12.16
N VAL A 185 12.90 -3.64 12.93
CA VAL A 185 13.20 -5.02 12.52
C VAL A 185 12.46 -5.37 11.23
N HIS A 186 11.16 -5.04 11.15
CA HIS A 186 10.37 -5.30 9.95
C HIS A 186 10.92 -4.57 8.71
N ARG A 187 11.24 -3.27 8.84
CA ARG A 187 11.81 -2.48 7.73
C ARG A 187 13.24 -2.90 7.38
N LEU A 188 14.03 -3.35 8.35
CA LEU A 188 15.37 -3.89 8.13
C LEU A 188 15.31 -5.14 7.28
N VAL A 189 14.41 -6.08 7.59
CA VAL A 189 14.23 -7.30 6.81
C VAL A 189 13.84 -6.99 5.37
N LEU A 190 12.86 -6.10 5.15
CA LEU A 190 12.48 -5.68 3.79
C LEU A 190 13.66 -5.02 3.05
N THR A 191 14.34 -4.08 3.69
CA THR A 191 15.51 -3.40 3.11
C THR A 191 16.61 -4.38 2.74
N ALA A 192 16.88 -5.39 3.59
CA ALA A 192 17.86 -6.42 3.33
C ALA A 192 17.47 -7.31 2.14
N VAL A 193 16.20 -7.70 2.02
CA VAL A 193 15.70 -8.48 0.87
C VAL A 193 15.82 -7.67 -0.42
N TYR A 194 15.37 -6.42 -0.44
CA TYR A 194 15.52 -5.55 -1.61
C TYR A 194 16.99 -5.28 -1.96
N GLY A 195 17.83 -5.06 -0.95
CA GLY A 195 19.27 -4.89 -1.13
C GLY A 195 19.93 -6.14 -1.70
N PHE A 196 19.50 -7.32 -1.27
CA PHE A 196 19.95 -8.60 -1.81
C PHE A 196 19.56 -8.77 -3.29
N ILE A 197 18.33 -8.40 -3.67
CA ILE A 197 17.89 -8.42 -5.07
C ILE A 197 18.71 -7.44 -5.92
N LEU A 198 18.96 -6.21 -5.43
CA LEU A 198 19.82 -5.25 -6.13
C LEU A 198 21.27 -5.74 -6.27
N TYR A 199 21.80 -6.40 -5.23
CA TYR A 199 23.10 -7.03 -5.28
C TYR A 199 23.15 -8.14 -6.33
N MET A 200 22.14 -9.01 -6.40
CA MET A 200 22.01 -10.02 -7.44
C MET A 200 21.99 -9.41 -8.85
N TYR A 201 21.31 -8.28 -9.04
CA TYR A 201 21.21 -7.58 -10.32
C TYR A 201 22.57 -7.04 -10.81
N ASN A 202 23.41 -6.57 -9.89
CA ASN A 202 24.75 -6.04 -10.19
C ASN A 202 25.84 -7.13 -10.22
N SER A 203 25.51 -8.35 -9.80
CA SER A 203 26.45 -9.47 -9.74
C SER A 203 26.30 -10.42 -10.93
N LYS A 204 27.15 -11.45 -10.99
CA LYS A 204 27.08 -12.53 -12.00
C LYS A 204 25.78 -13.36 -11.89
N TRP A 205 25.00 -13.16 -10.84
CA TRP A 205 23.73 -13.84 -10.56
C TRP A 205 22.52 -13.20 -11.27
N ARG A 206 22.77 -12.17 -12.10
CA ARG A 206 21.72 -11.45 -12.86
C ARG A 206 20.88 -12.38 -13.74
N GLU A 207 21.45 -13.46 -14.27
CA GLU A 207 20.76 -14.44 -15.12
C GLU A 207 19.58 -15.15 -14.42
N ARG A 208 19.55 -15.13 -13.09
CA ARG A 208 18.47 -15.73 -12.29
C ARG A 208 17.27 -14.79 -12.10
N LEU A 209 17.45 -13.49 -12.34
CA LEU A 209 16.39 -12.48 -12.22
C LEU A 209 15.73 -12.23 -13.59
N PRO A 210 14.45 -11.82 -13.62
CA PRO A 210 13.80 -11.46 -14.87
C PRO A 210 14.53 -10.27 -15.53
N ALA A 211 14.83 -10.39 -16.82
CA ALA A 211 15.63 -9.42 -17.58
C ALA A 211 14.92 -8.08 -17.86
N ARG A 212 13.76 -7.80 -17.24
CA ARG A 212 12.95 -6.62 -17.55
C ARG A 212 13.47 -5.38 -16.80
N PRO A 213 13.64 -4.24 -17.49
CA PRO A 213 14.13 -3.00 -16.87
C PRO A 213 13.11 -2.37 -15.89
N ALA A 214 11.81 -2.65 -16.04
CA ALA A 214 10.78 -2.16 -15.13
C ALA A 214 10.94 -2.71 -13.70
N PHE A 215 11.31 -3.99 -13.56
CA PHE A 215 11.54 -4.62 -12.24
C PHE A 215 12.77 -4.08 -11.53
N TYR A 216 13.80 -3.68 -12.28
CA TYR A 216 14.96 -3.01 -11.69
C TYR A 216 14.55 -1.66 -11.08
N LYS A 217 13.81 -0.84 -11.83
CA LYS A 217 13.28 0.45 -11.33
C LYS A 217 12.40 0.26 -10.10
N TYR A 218 11.50 -0.72 -10.12
CA TYR A 218 10.68 -1.12 -8.96
C TYR A 218 11.54 -1.39 -7.72
N THR A 219 12.54 -2.27 -7.88
CA THR A 219 13.40 -2.72 -6.78
C THR A 219 14.21 -1.57 -6.20
N VAL A 220 14.74 -0.68 -7.04
CA VAL A 220 15.47 0.52 -6.60
C VAL A 220 14.55 1.46 -5.80
N ILE A 221 13.35 1.77 -6.31
CA ILE A 221 12.41 2.68 -5.63
C ILE A 221 12.01 2.10 -4.27
N MET A 222 11.63 0.81 -4.22
CA MET A 222 11.22 0.16 -2.97
C MET A 222 12.37 -0.01 -1.97
N PHE A 223 13.60 -0.27 -2.44
CA PHE A 223 14.79 -0.25 -1.59
C PHE A 223 14.99 1.14 -0.96
N SER A 224 14.94 2.19 -1.77
CA SER A 224 15.09 3.57 -1.28
C SER A 224 14.01 3.96 -0.27
N LEU A 225 12.74 3.63 -0.55
CA LEU A 225 11.62 3.90 0.37
C LEU A 225 11.78 3.13 1.70
N ASN A 226 12.13 1.84 1.65
CA ASN A 226 12.31 1.05 2.87
C ASN A 226 13.57 1.48 3.66
N ALA A 227 14.66 1.86 3.00
CA ALA A 227 15.85 2.39 3.65
C ALA A 227 15.58 3.74 4.34
N LEU A 228 14.82 4.63 3.68
CA LEU A 228 14.37 5.90 4.27
C LEU A 228 13.44 5.65 5.47
N ALA A 229 12.49 4.72 5.37
CA ALA A 229 11.61 4.35 6.47
C ALA A 229 12.38 3.72 7.64
N LEU A 230 13.37 2.86 7.37
CA LEU A 230 14.24 2.28 8.39
C LEU A 230 15.03 3.37 9.13
N PHE A 231 15.60 4.30 8.38
CA PHE A 231 16.32 5.44 8.95
C PHE A 231 15.40 6.32 9.80
N ALA A 232 14.19 6.60 9.30
CA ALA A 232 13.18 7.35 10.03
C ALA A 232 12.78 6.66 11.34
N CYS A 233 12.49 5.35 11.31
CA CYS A 233 12.16 4.57 12.51
C CYS A 233 13.32 4.57 13.54
N GLY A 234 14.57 4.48 13.08
CA GLY A 234 15.75 4.55 13.94
C GLY A 234 15.89 5.92 14.62
N LEU A 235 15.66 7.01 13.87
CA LEU A 235 15.66 8.37 14.42
C LEU A 235 14.52 8.60 15.42
N THR A 236 13.31 8.14 15.11
CA THR A 236 12.16 8.29 16.02
C THR A 236 12.35 7.47 17.30
N GLY A 237 12.93 6.27 17.20
CA GLY A 237 13.28 5.46 18.36
C GLY A 237 14.30 6.14 19.30
N ASN A 238 15.16 7.00 18.76
CA ASN A 238 16.12 7.80 19.53
C ASN A 238 15.54 9.16 19.99
N GLY A 239 14.24 9.40 19.80
CA GLY A 239 13.55 10.61 20.26
C GLY A 239 13.74 11.84 19.37
N ALA A 240 14.29 11.70 18.16
CA ALA A 240 14.43 12.83 17.23
C ALA A 240 13.11 13.12 16.52
N GLY A 241 12.52 14.30 16.74
CA GLY A 241 11.25 14.70 16.11
C GLY A 241 11.27 14.73 14.57
N PHE A 242 12.45 14.95 13.98
CA PHE A 242 12.63 14.82 12.52
C PHE A 242 12.36 13.39 12.00
N GLY A 243 12.65 12.37 12.81
CA GLY A 243 12.36 10.97 12.47
C GLY A 243 10.86 10.73 12.29
N PHE A 244 10.03 11.33 13.16
CA PHE A 244 8.58 11.21 13.08
C PHE A 244 8.04 11.82 11.79
N TRP A 245 8.46 13.05 11.46
CA TRP A 245 8.08 13.70 10.20
C TRP A 245 8.49 12.89 8.97
N LEU A 246 9.74 12.39 8.95
CA LEU A 246 10.25 11.58 7.83
C LEU A 246 9.47 10.26 7.71
N TYR A 247 9.14 9.63 8.83
CA TYR A 247 8.34 8.42 8.88
C TYR A 247 6.94 8.65 8.31
N SER A 248 6.23 9.70 8.76
CA SER A 248 4.93 10.08 8.21
C SER A 248 4.99 10.34 6.70
N ALA A 249 6.02 11.05 6.22
CA ALA A 249 6.21 11.26 4.79
C ALA A 249 6.41 9.95 4.01
N THR A 250 7.17 9.00 4.55
CA THR A 250 7.33 7.67 3.91
C THR A 250 6.03 6.86 3.88
N ILE A 251 5.20 6.95 4.93
CA ILE A 251 3.86 6.34 4.94
C ILE A 251 3.00 6.94 3.82
N VAL A 252 2.96 8.27 3.71
CA VAL A 252 2.19 8.94 2.65
C VAL A 252 2.60 8.44 1.28
N CYS A 253 3.91 8.42 1.01
CA CYS A 253 4.45 7.96 -0.26
C CYS A 253 4.10 6.49 -0.54
N TYR A 254 4.20 5.62 0.48
CA TYR A 254 3.87 4.21 0.35
C TYR A 254 2.39 4.04 0.00
N HIS A 255 1.47 4.59 0.80
CA HIS A 255 0.03 4.44 0.57
C HIS A 255 -0.48 5.13 -0.70
N ALA A 256 0.19 6.18 -1.18
CA ALA A 256 -0.18 6.88 -2.41
C ALA A 256 0.33 6.17 -3.68
N PHE A 257 1.59 5.73 -3.70
CA PHE A 257 2.27 5.34 -4.93
C PHE A 257 2.55 3.84 -5.06
N TYR A 258 2.53 3.07 -3.97
CA TYR A 258 2.88 1.65 -4.00
C TYR A 258 1.98 0.81 -4.92
N LEU A 259 0.66 0.92 -4.76
CA LEU A 259 -0.30 0.13 -5.56
C LEU A 259 -0.28 0.51 -7.06
N PRO A 260 -0.24 1.81 -7.44
CA PRO A 260 0.02 2.22 -8.82
C PRO A 260 1.32 1.65 -9.38
N LEU A 261 2.38 1.64 -8.57
CA LEU A 261 3.69 1.18 -8.98
C LEU A 261 3.70 -0.34 -9.22
N ILE A 262 2.99 -1.13 -8.40
CA ILE A 262 2.77 -2.56 -8.68
C ILE A 262 1.98 -2.78 -9.97
N HIS A 263 0.87 -2.05 -10.13
CA HIS A 263 0.04 -2.19 -11.32
C HIS A 263 0.85 -1.94 -12.60
N THR A 264 1.60 -0.84 -12.64
CA THR A 264 2.37 -0.44 -13.82
C THR A 264 3.56 -1.36 -14.09
N THR A 265 4.22 -1.88 -13.05
CA THR A 265 5.43 -2.70 -13.24
C THR A 265 5.16 -4.18 -13.50
N PHE A 266 4.00 -4.70 -13.07
CA PHE A 266 3.69 -6.11 -13.20
C PHE A 266 2.47 -6.36 -14.09
N LEU A 267 1.36 -5.67 -13.80
CA LEU A 267 0.08 -5.97 -14.43
C LEU A 267 -0.05 -5.38 -15.84
N ALA A 268 0.40 -4.14 -16.02
CA ALA A 268 0.37 -3.46 -17.32
C ALA A 268 1.21 -4.20 -18.36
N ASP A 269 2.40 -4.64 -17.96
CA ASP A 269 3.29 -5.45 -18.81
C ASP A 269 2.65 -6.79 -19.20
N PHE A 270 1.96 -7.46 -18.27
CA PHE A 270 1.27 -8.72 -18.58
C PHE A 270 0.16 -8.52 -19.62
N PHE A 271 -0.66 -7.48 -19.47
CA PHE A 271 -1.71 -7.19 -20.45
C PHE A 271 -1.16 -6.85 -21.83
N GLN A 272 -0.01 -6.17 -21.91
CA GLN A 272 0.66 -5.88 -23.19
C GLN A 272 1.20 -7.15 -23.86
N GLU A 273 1.76 -8.09 -23.09
CA GLU A 273 2.24 -9.36 -23.64
C GLU A 273 1.10 -10.23 -24.18
N GLU A 274 -0.05 -10.27 -23.50
CA GLU A 274 -1.23 -10.95 -24.02
C GLU A 274 -1.75 -10.31 -25.32
N ASP A 275 -1.76 -8.97 -25.41
CA ASP A 275 -2.15 -8.26 -26.63
C ASP A 275 -1.24 -8.61 -27.81
N LEU A 276 0.09 -8.54 -27.61
CA LEU A 276 1.07 -8.93 -28.63
C LEU A 276 0.90 -10.39 -29.06
N ARG A 277 0.60 -11.28 -28.12
CA ARG A 277 0.40 -12.70 -28.43
C ARG A 277 -0.88 -12.94 -29.22
N LEU A 278 -1.94 -12.20 -28.92
CA LEU A 278 -3.21 -12.26 -29.63
C LEU A 278 -3.09 -11.67 -31.04
N ASP A 279 -2.39 -10.55 -31.18
CA ASP A 279 -2.07 -9.97 -32.49
C ASP A 279 -1.24 -10.95 -33.32
N ASN A 280 -0.18 -11.54 -32.77
CA ASN A 280 0.64 -12.53 -33.48
C ASN A 280 -0.17 -13.76 -33.93
N ALA A 281 -1.08 -14.26 -33.08
CA ALA A 281 -1.96 -15.37 -33.45
C ALA A 281 -2.91 -14.98 -34.58
N TYR A 282 -3.50 -13.78 -34.51
CA TYR A 282 -4.35 -13.25 -35.56
C TYR A 282 -3.59 -13.04 -36.89
N TYR A 283 -2.38 -12.49 -36.83
CA TYR A 283 -1.51 -12.35 -38.00
C TYR A 283 -1.14 -13.71 -38.61
N SER A 284 -0.86 -14.73 -37.78
CA SER A 284 -0.60 -16.08 -38.29
C SER A 284 -1.83 -16.69 -38.97
N GLU A 285 -3.03 -16.47 -38.42
CA GLU A 285 -4.27 -16.95 -39.02
C GLU A 285 -4.58 -16.24 -40.35
N MET A 286 -4.36 -14.93 -40.43
CA MET A 286 -4.46 -14.19 -41.70
C MET A 286 -3.42 -14.65 -42.72
N LYS A 287 -2.20 -14.97 -42.28
CA LYS A 287 -1.17 -15.54 -43.14
C LYS A 287 -1.57 -16.92 -43.68
N ASP A 288 -2.06 -17.80 -42.83
CA ASP A 288 -2.51 -19.15 -43.22
C ASP A 288 -3.75 -19.10 -44.13
N ALA A 289 -4.57 -18.05 -44.02
CA ALA A 289 -5.68 -17.79 -44.92
C ALA A 289 -5.27 -17.23 -46.30
N GLY A 290 -3.97 -17.09 -46.57
CA GLY A 290 -3.44 -16.60 -47.84
C GLY A 290 -3.65 -15.09 -48.06
N PHE A 291 -4.02 -14.32 -47.03
CA PHE A 291 -4.27 -12.87 -47.15
C PHE A 291 -2.99 -12.07 -47.46
N PHE A 292 -1.82 -12.68 -47.23
CA PHE A 292 -0.50 -12.08 -47.48
C PHE A 292 0.27 -12.74 -48.64
N ASP A 293 -0.30 -13.76 -49.29
CA ASP A 293 0.25 -14.36 -50.52
C ASP A 293 -0.19 -13.55 -51.74
N ALA A 294 0.04 -12.22 -51.69
CA ALA A 294 -0.05 -11.41 -52.89
C ALA A 294 1.26 -11.61 -53.66
N ASP A 295 1.16 -12.32 -54.78
CA ASP A 295 2.19 -12.39 -55.82
C ASP A 295 2.65 -10.97 -56.17
N TRP A 296 3.81 -10.56 -55.64
CA TRP A 296 4.54 -9.38 -56.11
C TRP A 296 5.41 -9.83 -57.30
N ASP A 297 4.78 -10.02 -58.45
CA ASP A 297 5.44 -10.01 -59.76
C ASP A 297 5.59 -8.57 -60.28
#